data_AF-A0A2W4MK28-F1
#
_entry.id   AF-A0A2W4MK28-F1
#
_cell.length_a   1.000
_cell.length_b   1.000
_cell.length_c   1.000
_cell.angle_alpha   90.00
_cell.angle_beta   90.00
_cell.angle_gamma   90.00
#
_symmetry.space_group_name_H-M   'P 1'
#
loop_
_entity.id
_entity.type
_entity.pdbx_description
1 polymer ?
#
loop_
_entity_poly.entity_id
_entity_poly.type
_entity_poly.pdbx_seq_one_letter_code
_entity_poly.pdbx_strand_id
1 'polypeptide(L)'
;MMDLLSEGVGGRVVTCNDEFFAEASNLMKEGPPLWDPDRYTDRGKWMDGWETRRRREPGHDWCILALGIPGVVRRVTIDTSHFTGNYPESFSLEGSDTADDHLDEAVWFEIVPQTPLQGDAVATFEISSTHRATHLRLNIYPDGGVARLRVEGDPLPPLPRVCPDGVVDLASAILGGEAVDASNAHYSHPSNMLKPIDSRGMWDGWETRRRRGPGNDWAVVRLGLSGVVESVVVDTSHFKGNAPGWVSLSFSDDGESWETPVDRVPVAAHHRNEIILPRPVHASFVRLDIHPDGGVARLRVMGRADREAAGRLRMAYVDSLPPDSAERFFRTACGSRRWVDAMVAGRPYRTVEGLFAAADRAFEHLSEADWLEAFASHPRIGERGDAVSQKEQAGAASASREVINRLAEVNRAYEERFGFIYIVFASGRSAEEMLEIAERRLANTREEEIDEAAREQRKITMKRLRRMTCQEAG
;
A
#
# COMPACT_ATOMS: atom_id res chain seq x y z
N MET A 1 13.10 0.62 10.62
CA MET A 1 12.49 1.56 9.65
C MET A 1 13.20 1.37 8.33
N MET A 2 12.46 1.43 7.22
CA MET A 2 12.99 1.25 5.88
C MET A 2 13.11 2.60 5.20
N ASP A 3 14.15 2.81 4.38
CA ASP A 3 14.21 3.97 3.49
C ASP A 3 13.19 3.79 2.36
N LEU A 4 12.07 4.51 2.46
CA LEU A 4 10.91 4.44 1.57
C LEU A 4 11.19 5.07 0.19
N LEU A 5 12.20 5.95 0.09
CA LEU A 5 12.56 6.67 -1.13
C LEU A 5 13.70 6.00 -1.92
N SER A 6 14.47 5.10 -1.29
CA SER A 6 15.64 4.48 -1.91
C SER A 6 15.34 3.91 -3.31
N GLU A 7 16.29 4.06 -4.23
CA GLU A 7 16.19 3.42 -5.54
C GLU A 7 16.09 1.88 -5.42
N GLY A 8 16.73 1.30 -4.39
CA GLY A 8 16.72 -0.14 -4.12
C GLY A 8 15.34 -0.67 -3.73
N VAL A 9 14.38 0.22 -3.47
CA VAL A 9 12.99 -0.13 -3.18
C VAL A 9 12.01 0.39 -4.24
N GLY A 10 12.53 0.97 -5.32
CA GLY A 10 11.74 1.45 -6.45
C GLY A 10 11.35 2.92 -6.40
N GLY A 11 11.96 3.72 -5.52
CA GLY A 11 11.74 5.16 -5.57
C GLY A 11 12.14 5.74 -6.92
N ARG A 12 11.64 6.92 -7.25
CA ARG A 12 12.01 7.60 -8.49
C ARG A 12 11.75 9.10 -8.42
N VAL A 13 12.47 9.83 -9.24
CA VAL A 13 12.10 11.20 -9.60
C VAL A 13 10.88 11.16 -10.51
N VAL A 14 9.86 11.97 -10.19
CA VAL A 14 8.70 12.18 -11.06
C VAL A 14 9.00 13.34 -12.00
N THR A 15 9.34 14.49 -11.43
CA THR A 15 9.73 15.68 -12.16
C THR A 15 10.42 16.66 -11.21
N CYS A 16 11.35 17.45 -11.72
CA CYS A 16 11.87 18.62 -11.02
C CYS A 16 11.79 19.84 -11.95
N ASN A 17 11.82 21.04 -11.40
CA ASN A 17 11.83 22.25 -12.21
C ASN A 17 13.20 22.57 -12.84
N ASP A 18 14.29 22.09 -12.24
CA ASP A 18 15.66 22.25 -12.73
C ASP A 18 16.54 21.07 -12.29
N GLU A 19 17.41 20.59 -13.18
CA GLU A 19 18.41 19.54 -12.93
C GLU A 19 19.68 19.84 -13.74
N PHE A 20 20.03 21.12 -13.87
CA PHE A 20 21.03 21.53 -14.85
C PHE A 20 22.41 20.96 -14.52
N PHE A 21 22.94 21.16 -13.31
CA PHE A 21 24.32 20.76 -13.00
C PHE A 21 24.42 19.28 -12.63
N ALA A 22 23.43 18.74 -11.92
CA ALA A 22 23.37 17.33 -11.55
C ALA A 22 21.93 16.82 -11.38
N GLU A 23 21.71 15.56 -11.76
CA GLU A 23 20.38 14.91 -11.78
C GLU A 23 19.85 14.60 -10.38
N ALA A 24 18.54 14.79 -10.16
CA ALA A 24 17.88 14.51 -8.89
C ALA A 24 17.79 13.02 -8.56
N SER A 25 17.97 12.14 -9.54
CA SER A 25 18.10 10.69 -9.34
C SER A 25 19.22 10.33 -8.36
N ASN A 26 20.23 11.20 -8.20
CA ASN A 26 21.32 11.03 -7.25
C ASN A 26 20.86 11.11 -5.78
N LEU A 27 19.75 11.82 -5.48
CA LEU A 27 19.24 12.00 -4.11
C LEU A 27 18.98 10.66 -3.41
N MET A 28 18.57 9.66 -4.18
CA MET A 28 17.97 8.42 -3.72
C MET A 28 18.88 7.18 -3.90
N LYS A 29 20.15 7.39 -4.32
CA LYS A 29 21.18 6.34 -4.33
C LYS A 29 21.46 5.85 -2.92
N GLU A 30 21.69 4.55 -2.73
CA GLU A 30 21.92 3.95 -1.39
C GLU A 30 23.28 4.34 -0.77
N GLY A 31 24.32 4.41 -1.59
CA GLY A 31 25.69 4.72 -1.15
C GLY A 31 25.90 6.18 -0.73
N PRO A 32 26.96 6.46 0.05
CA PRO A 32 27.33 7.82 0.43
C PRO A 32 27.68 8.68 -0.80
N PRO A 33 27.52 10.01 -0.72
CA PRO A 33 27.98 10.93 -1.76
C PRO A 33 29.47 10.79 -2.05
N LEU A 34 29.81 10.68 -3.33
CA LEU A 34 31.19 10.65 -3.80
C LEU A 34 31.66 12.04 -4.22
N TRP A 35 32.93 12.31 -3.96
CA TRP A 35 33.63 13.50 -4.46
C TRP A 35 34.79 13.09 -5.35
N ASP A 36 34.87 13.70 -6.51
CA ASP A 36 35.99 13.55 -7.44
C ASP A 36 36.50 14.96 -7.79
N PRO A 37 37.68 15.38 -7.29
CA PRO A 37 38.19 16.73 -7.49
C PRO A 37 38.59 17.03 -8.95
N ASP A 38 38.82 16.01 -9.76
CA ASP A 38 39.32 16.17 -11.14
C ASP A 38 38.21 16.00 -12.19
N ARG A 39 37.05 15.49 -11.80
CA ARG A 39 35.93 15.26 -12.72
C ARG A 39 35.07 16.51 -12.97
N TYR A 40 34.79 16.75 -14.25
CA TYR A 40 33.89 17.79 -14.76
C TYR A 40 32.95 17.19 -15.82
N THR A 41 31.78 17.79 -15.98
CA THR A 41 30.83 17.53 -17.06
C THR A 41 30.84 18.70 -18.05
N ASP A 42 30.09 18.59 -19.14
CA ASP A 42 29.81 19.68 -20.07
C ASP A 42 29.03 20.85 -19.43
N ARG A 43 28.41 20.61 -18.25
CA ARG A 43 27.60 21.59 -17.53
C ARG A 43 28.31 22.20 -16.32
N GLY A 44 29.45 21.66 -15.87
CA GLY A 44 30.20 22.22 -14.76
C GLY A 44 30.99 21.17 -13.98
N LYS A 45 31.20 21.42 -12.68
CA LYS A 45 31.79 20.44 -11.77
C LYS A 45 30.85 19.24 -11.67
N TRP A 46 31.38 18.01 -11.75
CA TRP A 46 30.55 16.85 -11.49
C TRP A 46 30.21 16.76 -10.01
N MET A 47 28.92 16.65 -9.68
CA MET A 47 28.42 16.47 -8.33
C MET A 47 27.63 15.16 -8.22
N ASP A 48 27.85 14.42 -7.14
CA ASP A 48 27.05 13.23 -6.80
C ASP A 48 25.85 13.63 -5.93
N GLY A 49 24.97 14.42 -6.49
CA GLY A 49 23.77 14.98 -5.86
C GLY A 49 22.81 15.57 -6.89
N TRP A 50 21.73 16.19 -6.43
CA TRP A 50 20.91 17.09 -7.24
C TRP A 50 21.52 18.50 -7.17
N GLU A 51 21.68 19.18 -8.30
CA GLU A 51 22.13 20.58 -8.30
C GLU A 51 21.48 21.39 -9.43
N THR A 52 20.89 22.53 -9.05
CA THR A 52 20.14 23.42 -9.94
C THR A 52 20.93 24.65 -10.36
N ARG A 53 20.47 25.33 -11.43
CA ARG A 53 21.03 26.64 -11.80
C ARG A 53 20.80 27.67 -10.70
N ARG A 54 21.78 28.56 -10.53
CA ARG A 54 21.63 29.77 -9.72
C ARG A 54 20.41 30.56 -10.16
N ARG A 55 19.48 30.79 -9.24
CA ARG A 55 18.26 31.56 -9.47
C ARG A 55 18.57 33.04 -9.41
N ARG A 56 17.91 33.81 -10.27
CA ARG A 56 18.03 35.29 -10.33
C ARG A 56 16.69 36.00 -10.09
N GLU A 57 15.62 35.23 -9.98
CA GLU A 57 14.26 35.68 -9.77
C GLU A 57 13.73 35.12 -8.44
N PRO A 58 12.76 35.76 -7.79
CA PRO A 58 12.14 35.23 -6.58
C PRO A 58 11.59 33.81 -6.78
N GLY A 59 11.68 32.97 -5.74
CA GLY A 59 11.14 31.61 -5.74
C GLY A 59 12.10 30.59 -5.15
N HIS A 60 11.81 29.31 -5.38
CA HIS A 60 12.60 28.18 -4.91
C HIS A 60 12.57 27.04 -5.94
N ASP A 61 13.58 26.18 -5.92
CA ASP A 61 13.61 24.98 -6.76
C ASP A 61 12.94 23.83 -6.05
N TRP A 62 12.33 22.94 -6.82
CA TRP A 62 11.54 21.85 -6.29
C TRP A 62 11.72 20.58 -7.12
N CYS A 63 11.60 19.45 -6.43
CA CYS A 63 11.52 18.15 -7.07
C CYS A 63 10.43 17.28 -6.44
N ILE A 64 9.60 16.68 -7.29
CA ILE A 64 8.59 15.69 -6.92
C ILE A 64 9.18 14.30 -7.06
N LEU A 65 9.09 13.52 -6.00
CA LEU A 65 9.66 12.19 -5.86
C LEU A 65 8.54 11.21 -5.53
N ALA A 66 8.50 10.07 -6.21
CA ALA A 66 7.63 8.96 -5.81
C ALA A 66 8.38 8.04 -4.85
N LEU A 67 7.77 7.73 -3.72
CA LEU A 67 8.27 6.71 -2.81
C LEU A 67 8.20 5.35 -3.51
N GLY A 68 9.27 4.57 -3.40
CA GLY A 68 9.26 3.19 -3.90
C GLY A 68 8.32 2.31 -3.07
N ILE A 69 8.22 2.64 -1.78
CA ILE A 69 7.28 2.04 -0.86
C ILE A 69 6.51 3.15 -0.17
N PRO A 70 5.23 3.36 -0.50
CA PRO A 70 4.38 4.27 0.25
C PRO A 70 4.33 3.90 1.73
N GLY A 71 4.19 4.88 2.61
CA GLY A 71 4.29 4.65 4.05
C GLY A 71 4.13 5.91 4.89
N VAL A 72 4.19 5.74 6.21
CA VAL A 72 4.23 6.86 7.16
C VAL A 72 5.69 7.23 7.39
N VAL A 73 6.05 8.46 7.05
CA VAL A 73 7.42 8.96 7.24
C VAL A 73 7.67 9.19 8.72
N ARG A 74 8.77 8.64 9.24
CA ARG A 74 9.18 8.77 10.65
C ARG A 74 10.41 9.63 10.81
N ARG A 75 11.31 9.59 9.83
CA ARG A 75 12.56 10.32 9.87
C ARG A 75 13.01 10.73 8.48
N VAL A 76 13.49 11.96 8.37
CA VAL A 76 14.05 12.51 7.13
C VAL A 76 15.51 12.86 7.40
N THR A 77 16.41 12.42 6.55
CA THR A 77 17.81 12.88 6.56
C THR A 77 18.12 13.57 5.24
N ILE A 78 18.61 14.80 5.32
CA ILE A 78 19.11 15.57 4.18
C ILE A 78 20.61 15.74 4.31
N ASP A 79 21.31 15.48 3.22
CA ASP A 79 22.77 15.45 3.16
C ASP A 79 23.23 16.47 2.13
N THR A 80 24.04 17.44 2.56
CA THR A 80 24.67 18.47 1.71
C THR A 80 26.17 18.23 1.54
N SER A 81 26.67 17.02 1.83
CA SER A 81 28.08 16.64 1.67
C SER A 81 28.62 17.07 0.30
N HIS A 82 29.81 17.67 0.32
CA HIS A 82 30.53 18.22 -0.84
C HIS A 82 29.92 19.50 -1.45
N PHE A 83 28.72 19.93 -1.02
CA PHE A 83 28.16 21.24 -1.34
C PHE A 83 28.56 22.25 -0.26
N THR A 84 29.80 22.75 -0.34
CA THR A 84 30.40 23.60 0.71
C THR A 84 29.97 25.08 0.63
N GLY A 85 29.61 25.56 -0.55
CA GLY A 85 29.19 26.95 -0.76
C GLY A 85 28.04 27.13 -1.76
N ASN A 86 27.59 26.05 -2.39
CA ASN A 86 26.50 25.96 -3.35
C ASN A 86 25.36 25.05 -2.85
N TYR A 87 25.27 24.84 -1.53
CA TYR A 87 24.11 24.21 -0.89
C TYR A 87 22.97 25.25 -0.75
N PRO A 88 21.70 24.81 -0.69
CA PRO A 88 20.59 25.72 -0.46
C PRO A 88 20.59 26.26 0.96
N GLU A 89 20.18 27.52 1.16
CA GLU A 89 20.14 28.16 2.48
C GLU A 89 19.15 27.45 3.43
N SER A 90 18.06 26.93 2.88
CA SER A 90 17.06 26.14 3.61
C SER A 90 16.35 25.17 2.69
N PHE A 91 15.62 24.22 3.27
CA PHE A 91 14.74 23.31 2.54
C PHE A 91 13.42 23.10 3.28
N SER A 92 12.41 22.62 2.57
CA SER A 92 11.19 22.06 3.18
C SER A 92 10.84 20.75 2.49
N LEU A 93 10.06 19.90 3.15
CA LEU A 93 9.59 18.65 2.58
C LEU A 93 8.09 18.51 2.83
N GLU A 94 7.35 18.16 1.79
CA GLU A 94 5.91 17.90 1.84
C GLU A 94 5.62 16.48 1.36
N GLY A 95 4.52 15.90 1.83
CA GLY A 95 4.02 14.59 1.43
C GLY A 95 2.65 14.69 0.76
N SER A 96 2.33 13.72 -0.08
CA SER A 96 1.00 13.53 -0.65
C SER A 96 0.66 12.05 -0.74
N ASP A 97 -0.61 11.70 -0.60
CA ASP A 97 -1.16 10.35 -0.79
C ASP A 97 -1.89 10.20 -2.14
N THR A 98 -1.69 11.16 -3.05
CA THR A 98 -2.33 11.16 -4.36
C THR A 98 -1.67 10.15 -5.31
N ALA A 99 -2.48 9.57 -6.20
CA ALA A 99 -1.99 8.66 -7.24
C ALA A 99 -1.13 9.42 -8.27
N ASP A 100 -0.20 8.71 -8.90
CA ASP A 100 0.80 9.28 -9.82
C ASP A 100 0.15 9.97 -11.03
N ASP A 101 -0.99 9.47 -11.50
CA ASP A 101 -1.77 9.99 -12.64
C ASP A 101 -2.67 11.18 -12.31
N HIS A 102 -2.69 11.62 -11.05
CA HIS A 102 -3.51 12.74 -10.55
C HIS A 102 -2.71 13.77 -9.74
N LEU A 103 -1.39 13.83 -9.94
CA LEU A 103 -0.51 14.70 -9.14
C LEU A 103 -0.75 16.20 -9.34
N ASP A 104 -1.41 16.60 -10.42
CA ASP A 104 -1.88 17.97 -10.67
C ASP A 104 -2.94 18.42 -9.66
N GLU A 105 -3.69 17.49 -9.09
CA GLU A 105 -4.69 17.71 -8.05
C GLU A 105 -4.17 17.32 -6.65
N ALA A 106 -2.85 17.11 -6.52
CA ALA A 106 -2.26 16.65 -5.27
C ALA A 106 -2.43 17.69 -4.15
N VAL A 107 -2.99 17.24 -3.03
CA VAL A 107 -2.95 17.98 -1.77
C VAL A 107 -1.69 17.57 -1.02
N TRP A 108 -0.88 18.57 -0.72
CA TRP A 108 0.41 18.43 -0.06
C TRP A 108 0.28 18.79 1.42
N PHE A 109 0.76 17.92 2.30
CA PHE A 109 0.87 18.17 3.73
C PHE A 109 2.34 18.34 4.13
N GLU A 110 2.60 19.20 5.11
CA GLU A 110 3.96 19.44 5.60
C GLU A 110 4.52 18.19 6.30
N ILE A 111 5.75 17.80 5.94
CA ILE A 111 6.55 16.79 6.65
C ILE A 111 7.66 17.49 7.42
N VAL A 112 8.40 18.37 6.75
CA VAL A 112 9.44 19.22 7.34
C VAL A 112 9.14 20.67 6.97
N PRO A 113 8.93 21.58 7.93
CA PRO A 113 8.78 23.01 7.65
C PRO A 113 10.06 23.57 7.06
N GLN A 114 10.00 24.77 6.46
CA GLN A 114 11.20 25.42 5.93
C GLN A 114 12.27 25.58 7.01
N THR A 115 13.39 24.88 6.84
CA THR A 115 14.43 24.72 7.86
C THR A 115 15.80 25.08 7.26
N PRO A 116 16.62 25.91 7.94
CA PRO A 116 17.97 26.24 7.49
C PRO A 116 18.88 25.03 7.37
N LEU A 117 19.80 25.08 6.42
CA LEU A 117 20.82 24.05 6.22
C LEU A 117 22.23 24.59 6.45
N GLN A 118 23.16 23.65 6.65
CA GLN A 118 24.59 23.90 6.65
C GLN A 118 25.19 23.20 5.44
N GLY A 119 26.22 23.80 4.84
CA GLY A 119 26.98 23.18 3.77
C GLY A 119 27.87 22.07 4.30
N ASP A 120 28.07 21.04 3.48
CA ASP A 120 28.90 19.88 3.84
C ASP A 120 28.50 19.21 5.16
N ALA A 121 27.19 19.02 5.34
CA ALA A 121 26.62 18.52 6.59
C ALA A 121 25.48 17.52 6.35
N VAL A 122 25.24 16.67 7.35
CA VAL A 122 24.10 15.76 7.39
C VAL A 122 23.17 16.22 8.50
N ALA A 123 21.91 16.49 8.16
CA ALA A 123 20.88 16.89 9.10
C ALA A 123 19.73 15.86 9.10
N THR A 124 19.32 15.45 10.29
CA THR A 124 18.27 14.44 10.50
C THR A 124 17.12 15.01 11.33
N PHE A 125 15.90 14.74 10.90
CA PHE A 125 14.66 15.27 11.46
C PHE A 125 13.70 14.13 11.81
N GLU A 126 13.26 14.08 13.06
CA GLU A 126 12.17 13.19 13.50
C GLU A 126 10.83 13.80 13.12
N ILE A 127 9.95 12.99 12.52
CA ILE A 127 8.69 13.43 11.92
C ILE A 127 7.52 13.02 12.81
N SER A 128 6.70 14.00 13.19
CA SER A 128 5.50 13.79 14.01
C SER A 128 4.25 13.50 13.20
N SER A 129 4.23 13.83 11.90
CA SER A 129 3.10 13.53 11.02
C SER A 129 2.82 12.02 11.01
N THR A 130 1.56 11.66 11.21
CA THR A 130 1.10 10.27 11.12
C THR A 130 0.50 9.96 9.76
N HIS A 131 0.55 10.91 8.83
CA HIS A 131 -0.02 10.75 7.51
C HIS A 131 0.86 9.85 6.63
N ARG A 132 0.19 8.98 5.87
CA ARG A 132 0.78 8.19 4.81
C ARG A 132 1.12 9.10 3.64
N ALA A 133 2.27 8.85 3.01
CA ALA A 133 2.68 9.45 1.75
C ALA A 133 2.91 8.37 0.68
N THR A 134 2.62 8.71 -0.57
CA THR A 134 3.03 8.04 -1.81
C THR A 134 4.07 8.86 -2.56
N HIS A 135 3.98 10.18 -2.46
CA HIS A 135 4.88 11.14 -3.11
C HIS A 135 5.40 12.16 -2.12
N LEU A 136 6.55 12.74 -2.45
CA LEU A 136 7.18 13.82 -1.74
C LEU A 136 7.44 15.00 -2.67
N ARG A 137 7.39 16.20 -2.13
CA ARG A 137 7.87 17.42 -2.80
C ARG A 137 8.98 18.02 -1.94
N LEU A 138 10.21 17.91 -2.43
CA LEU A 138 11.38 18.55 -1.85
C LEU A 138 11.48 19.96 -2.43
N ASN A 139 11.50 20.97 -1.58
CA ASN A 139 11.73 22.36 -1.97
C ASN A 139 13.08 22.82 -1.39
N ILE A 140 13.94 23.42 -2.22
CA ILE A 140 15.23 24.00 -1.81
C ILE A 140 15.24 25.50 -2.10
N TYR A 141 15.69 26.31 -1.14
CA TYR A 141 15.53 27.76 -1.18
C TYR A 141 16.90 28.48 -1.23
N PRO A 142 17.10 29.42 -2.16
CA PRO A 142 16.32 29.62 -3.41
C PRO A 142 16.66 28.60 -4.51
N ASP A 143 17.86 28.03 -4.44
CA ASP A 143 18.49 27.09 -5.37
C ASP A 143 19.71 26.46 -4.67
N GLY A 144 20.39 25.53 -5.33
CA GLY A 144 21.64 24.93 -4.84
C GLY A 144 21.68 23.44 -5.06
N GLY A 145 22.49 22.75 -4.26
CA GLY A 145 22.64 21.31 -4.35
C GLY A 145 22.50 20.54 -3.05
N VAL A 146 21.94 19.33 -3.19
CA VAL A 146 21.69 18.35 -2.12
C VAL A 146 22.22 17.00 -2.59
N ALA A 147 23.05 16.37 -1.76
CA ALA A 147 23.72 15.13 -2.09
C ALA A 147 22.82 13.91 -1.96
N ARG A 148 22.11 13.78 -0.82
CA ARG A 148 21.16 12.68 -0.56
C ARG A 148 19.92 13.16 0.18
N LEU A 149 18.84 12.43 -0.06
CA LEU A 149 17.64 12.44 0.76
C LEU A 149 17.36 11.00 1.21
N ARG A 150 17.22 10.78 2.52
CA ARG A 150 16.75 9.52 3.11
C ARG A 150 15.40 9.74 3.76
N VAL A 151 14.46 8.85 3.50
CA VAL A 151 13.09 8.97 4.00
C VAL A 151 12.75 7.67 4.69
N GLU A 152 13.07 7.60 5.97
CA GLU A 152 12.86 6.40 6.76
C GLU A 152 11.46 6.40 7.37
N GLY A 153 10.76 5.29 7.24
CA GLY A 153 9.40 5.19 7.74
C GLY A 153 8.88 3.77 7.90
N ASP A 154 7.58 3.71 8.16
CA ASP A 154 6.81 2.47 8.27
C ASP A 154 6.15 2.19 6.91
N PRO A 155 6.52 1.09 6.22
CA PRO A 155 5.87 0.68 4.98
C PRO A 155 4.37 0.50 5.13
N LEU A 156 3.61 1.04 4.17
CA LEU A 156 2.17 0.89 4.10
C LEU A 156 1.71 0.89 2.64
N PRO A 157 1.71 -0.27 1.97
CA PRO A 157 1.47 -0.34 0.53
C PRO A 157 0.07 0.13 0.12
N PRO A 158 -0.12 0.52 -1.15
CA PRO A 158 -1.45 0.63 -1.74
C PRO A 158 -2.13 -0.73 -1.68
N LEU A 159 -3.43 -0.77 -1.36
CA LEU A 159 -4.10 -2.04 -1.06
C LEU A 159 -5.05 -2.53 -2.19
N PRO A 160 -4.51 -3.15 -3.25
CA PRO A 160 -5.23 -4.15 -4.01
C PRO A 160 -4.63 -5.54 -3.71
N ARG A 161 -5.42 -6.43 -3.09
CA ARG A 161 -5.22 -7.89 -2.84
C ARG A 161 -4.93 -8.36 -1.41
N VAL A 162 -4.93 -7.51 -0.37
CA VAL A 162 -4.69 -7.98 1.03
C VAL A 162 -5.97 -8.45 1.77
N CYS A 163 -7.14 -8.50 1.11
CA CYS A 163 -8.37 -9.02 1.75
C CYS A 163 -8.56 -10.51 1.46
N PRO A 164 -9.18 -11.28 2.36
CA PRO A 164 -8.77 -12.65 2.73
C PRO A 164 -8.76 -13.66 1.58
N ASP A 165 -9.42 -13.33 0.47
CA ASP A 165 -9.43 -14.12 -0.76
C ASP A 165 -8.31 -13.75 -1.76
N GLY A 166 -7.47 -12.79 -1.44
CA GLY A 166 -6.35 -12.33 -2.26
C GLY A 166 -5.05 -13.02 -1.84
N VAL A 167 -4.39 -13.63 -2.82
CA VAL A 167 -3.03 -14.15 -2.65
C VAL A 167 -2.04 -12.98 -2.71
N VAL A 168 -1.20 -12.87 -1.68
CA VAL A 168 -0.15 -11.86 -1.54
C VAL A 168 1.18 -12.51 -1.17
N ASP A 169 2.28 -11.78 -1.33
CA ASP A 169 3.59 -12.20 -0.83
C ASP A 169 3.71 -11.89 0.67
N LEU A 170 3.40 -12.88 1.51
CA LEU A 170 3.42 -12.77 2.98
C LEU A 170 4.82 -12.45 3.53
N ALA A 171 5.89 -12.75 2.79
CA ALA A 171 7.27 -12.47 3.20
C ALA A 171 7.76 -11.07 2.78
N SER A 172 6.96 -10.31 2.03
CA SER A 172 7.38 -9.01 1.50
C SER A 172 7.76 -8.04 2.62
N ALA A 173 8.91 -7.37 2.49
CA ALA A 173 9.35 -6.32 3.41
C ALA A 173 8.34 -5.16 3.50
N ILE A 174 7.60 -4.90 2.42
CA ILE A 174 6.52 -3.91 2.40
C ILE A 174 5.40 -4.25 3.40
N LEU A 175 5.15 -5.54 3.64
CA LEU A 175 4.13 -6.01 4.58
C LEU A 175 4.71 -6.23 5.98
N GLY A 176 5.98 -5.87 6.22
CA GLY A 176 6.68 -6.08 7.49
C GLY A 176 7.46 -7.39 7.56
N GLY A 177 7.65 -8.10 6.43
CA GLY A 177 8.49 -9.29 6.39
C GLY A 177 9.94 -8.99 6.76
N GLU A 178 10.52 -9.83 7.62
CA GLU A 178 11.85 -9.59 8.20
C GLU A 178 12.69 -10.87 8.19
N ALA A 179 13.93 -10.77 7.72
CA ALA A 179 14.91 -11.83 7.89
C ALA A 179 15.47 -11.76 9.32
N VAL A 180 15.05 -12.70 10.17
CA VAL A 180 15.32 -12.69 11.61
C VAL A 180 16.57 -13.50 12.01
N ASP A 181 16.99 -14.44 11.17
CA ASP A 181 18.20 -15.24 11.41
C ASP A 181 18.74 -15.82 10.09
N ALA A 182 20.03 -16.14 10.04
CA ALA A 182 20.65 -16.83 8.92
C ALA A 182 21.98 -17.51 9.29
N SER A 183 22.28 -18.63 8.65
CA SER A 183 23.56 -19.33 8.81
C SER A 183 24.76 -18.51 8.33
N ASN A 184 24.55 -17.63 7.34
CA ASN A 184 25.59 -16.85 6.69
C ASN A 184 25.02 -15.59 6.02
N ALA A 185 25.68 -14.45 6.23
CA ALA A 185 25.39 -13.18 5.56
C ALA A 185 26.67 -12.50 5.04
N HIS A 186 27.62 -13.29 4.52
CA HIS A 186 28.99 -12.82 4.26
C HIS A 186 29.11 -11.85 3.07
N TYR A 187 28.40 -12.11 1.97
CA TYR A 187 28.47 -11.26 0.76
C TYR A 187 27.31 -10.28 0.67
N SER A 188 26.11 -10.71 1.07
CA SER A 188 24.93 -9.86 1.14
C SER A 188 23.94 -10.40 2.17
N HIS A 189 23.06 -9.52 2.66
CA HIS A 189 22.14 -9.84 3.75
C HIS A 189 20.84 -10.49 3.25
N PRO A 190 20.27 -11.49 3.96
CA PRO A 190 19.02 -12.17 3.57
C PRO A 190 17.80 -11.25 3.41
N SER A 191 17.79 -10.08 4.05
CA SER A 191 16.73 -9.07 3.86
C SER A 191 16.57 -8.62 2.41
N ASN A 192 17.61 -8.72 1.58
CA ASN A 192 17.52 -8.41 0.14
C ASN A 192 16.52 -9.32 -0.59
N MET A 193 16.31 -10.55 -0.12
CA MET A 193 15.33 -11.46 -0.71
C MET A 193 13.88 -10.96 -0.57
N LEU A 194 13.61 -10.12 0.43
CA LEU A 194 12.28 -9.68 0.81
C LEU A 194 11.88 -8.37 0.10
N LYS A 195 12.80 -7.77 -0.66
CA LYS A 195 12.51 -6.55 -1.42
C LYS A 195 11.35 -6.79 -2.41
N PRO A 196 10.42 -5.84 -2.55
CA PRO A 196 9.19 -6.01 -3.34
C PRO A 196 9.44 -5.96 -4.86
N ILE A 197 10.53 -5.33 -5.28
CA ILE A 197 10.95 -5.20 -6.66
C ILE A 197 11.83 -6.37 -7.11
N ASP A 198 11.99 -6.55 -8.40
CA ASP A 198 12.92 -7.52 -8.96
C ASP A 198 14.38 -7.18 -8.61
N SER A 199 15.23 -8.20 -8.58
CA SER A 199 16.65 -8.01 -8.32
C SER A 199 17.35 -7.31 -9.48
N ARG A 200 18.21 -6.33 -9.17
CA ARG A 200 19.02 -5.60 -10.17
C ARG A 200 20.31 -6.32 -10.55
N GLY A 201 20.73 -7.29 -9.75
CA GLY A 201 21.99 -8.00 -9.92
C GLY A 201 22.30 -8.87 -8.70
N MET A 202 23.39 -9.64 -8.73
CA MET A 202 23.74 -10.56 -7.63
C MET A 202 23.92 -9.84 -6.28
N TRP A 203 24.47 -8.62 -6.28
CA TRP A 203 24.67 -7.80 -5.07
C TRP A 203 23.36 -7.40 -4.39
N ASP A 204 22.25 -7.45 -5.13
CA ASP A 204 20.89 -7.15 -4.66
C ASP A 204 20.13 -8.44 -4.31
N GLY A 205 20.80 -9.56 -4.06
CA GLY A 205 20.22 -10.81 -3.52
C GLY A 205 20.81 -11.17 -2.15
N TRP A 206 20.57 -12.40 -1.70
CA TRP A 206 21.31 -13.05 -0.61
C TRP A 206 22.32 -14.02 -1.21
N GLU A 207 23.59 -13.93 -0.81
CA GLU A 207 24.65 -14.84 -1.25
C GLU A 207 25.52 -15.29 -0.08
N THR A 208 25.76 -16.61 -0.03
CA THR A 208 26.60 -17.23 0.99
C THR A 208 27.97 -17.65 0.45
N ARG A 209 28.90 -17.94 1.36
CA ARG A 209 30.21 -18.47 0.98
C ARG A 209 30.10 -19.94 0.57
N ARG A 210 30.80 -20.32 -0.50
CA ARG A 210 30.98 -21.73 -0.91
C ARG A 210 31.35 -22.63 0.27
N ARG A 211 30.53 -23.64 0.50
CA ARG A 211 30.67 -24.65 1.54
C ARG A 211 31.44 -25.84 1.00
N ARG A 212 32.37 -26.36 1.80
CA ARG A 212 33.20 -27.53 1.46
C ARG A 212 33.00 -28.73 2.41
N GLY A 213 32.25 -28.52 3.50
CA GLY A 213 31.94 -29.52 4.51
C GLY A 213 30.46 -29.92 4.47
N PRO A 214 30.01 -30.80 5.39
CA PRO A 214 28.61 -31.21 5.48
C PRO A 214 27.68 -30.05 5.84
N GLY A 215 26.38 -30.25 5.61
CA GLY A 215 25.33 -29.28 5.90
C GLY A 215 25.00 -28.35 4.73
N ASN A 216 24.26 -27.30 5.04
CA ASN A 216 23.70 -26.36 4.09
C ASN A 216 23.65 -24.95 4.70
N ASP A 217 23.32 -23.94 3.89
CA ASP A 217 23.00 -22.60 4.39
C ASP A 217 21.49 -22.39 4.51
N TRP A 218 21.07 -21.49 5.39
CA TRP A 218 19.66 -21.23 5.66
C TRP A 218 19.41 -19.79 6.08
N ALA A 219 18.19 -19.33 5.86
CA ALA A 219 17.66 -18.05 6.35
C ALA A 219 16.25 -18.26 6.92
N VAL A 220 15.99 -17.65 8.08
CA VAL A 220 14.66 -17.62 8.71
C VAL A 220 14.05 -16.24 8.48
N VAL A 221 12.82 -16.24 7.99
CA VAL A 221 12.03 -15.05 7.70
C VAL A 221 10.76 -15.09 8.53
N ARG A 222 10.53 -14.03 9.31
CA ARG A 222 9.22 -13.73 9.89
C ARG A 222 8.37 -13.13 8.79
N LEU A 223 7.19 -13.70 8.55
CA LEU A 223 6.25 -13.18 7.57
C LEU A 223 5.70 -11.83 8.07
N GLY A 224 5.46 -10.91 7.15
CA GLY A 224 4.86 -9.61 7.47
C GLY A 224 3.40 -9.73 7.88
N LEU A 225 2.70 -10.73 7.32
CA LEU A 225 1.38 -11.14 7.75
C LEU A 225 1.39 -12.66 7.98
N SER A 226 0.91 -13.09 9.14
CA SER A 226 0.58 -14.51 9.36
C SER A 226 -0.55 -14.93 8.42
N GLY A 227 -0.55 -16.19 8.01
CA GLY A 227 -1.58 -16.69 7.12
C GLY A 227 -1.28 -18.06 6.53
N VAL A 228 -2.10 -18.44 5.55
CA VAL A 228 -2.02 -19.73 4.87
C VAL A 228 -1.19 -19.59 3.60
N VAL A 229 -0.02 -20.21 3.58
CA VAL A 229 0.90 -20.30 2.43
C VAL A 229 0.40 -21.34 1.44
N GLU A 230 0.36 -20.97 0.16
CA GLU A 230 -0.07 -21.84 -0.95
C GLU A 230 1.10 -22.24 -1.85
N SER A 231 2.01 -21.29 -2.14
CA SER A 231 3.22 -21.55 -2.93
C SER A 231 4.37 -20.66 -2.51
N VAL A 232 5.58 -21.07 -2.85
CA VAL A 232 6.80 -20.29 -2.62
C VAL A 232 7.57 -20.13 -3.92
N VAL A 233 8.00 -18.91 -4.22
CA VAL A 233 8.92 -18.65 -5.33
C VAL A 233 10.31 -18.42 -4.78
N VAL A 234 11.26 -19.26 -5.18
CA VAL A 234 12.69 -19.06 -4.97
C VAL A 234 13.29 -18.55 -6.27
N ASP A 235 13.45 -17.23 -6.36
CA ASP A 235 14.04 -16.57 -7.53
C ASP A 235 15.56 -16.59 -7.43
N THR A 236 16.23 -17.24 -8.38
CA THR A 236 17.69 -17.30 -8.50
C THR A 236 18.20 -16.42 -9.65
N SER A 237 17.40 -15.45 -10.10
CA SER A 237 17.81 -14.45 -11.08
C SER A 237 19.17 -13.86 -10.75
N HIS A 238 19.96 -13.58 -11.78
CA HIS A 238 21.38 -13.19 -11.73
C HIS A 238 22.38 -14.21 -11.18
N PHE A 239 21.98 -15.23 -10.40
CA PHE A 239 22.86 -16.29 -9.91
C PHE A 239 23.03 -17.41 -10.95
N LYS A 240 23.89 -17.18 -11.94
CA LYS A 240 24.07 -18.09 -13.10
C LYS A 240 24.97 -19.29 -12.82
N GLY A 241 26.01 -19.09 -12.02
CA GLY A 241 27.04 -20.12 -11.73
C GLY A 241 27.17 -20.47 -10.24
N ASN A 242 26.35 -19.85 -9.40
CA ASN A 242 26.39 -19.95 -7.94
C ASN A 242 24.97 -19.94 -7.33
N ALA A 243 23.93 -20.27 -8.11
CA ALA A 243 22.64 -20.63 -7.53
C ALA A 243 22.76 -21.95 -6.75
N PRO A 244 21.95 -22.17 -5.71
CA PRO A 244 21.90 -23.46 -5.04
C PRO A 244 21.41 -24.56 -5.98
N GLY A 245 21.77 -25.81 -5.70
CA GLY A 245 21.28 -26.95 -6.48
C GLY A 245 19.89 -27.42 -6.05
N TRP A 246 19.60 -27.31 -4.74
CA TRP A 246 18.33 -27.71 -4.13
C TRP A 246 17.94 -26.76 -3.01
N VAL A 247 16.65 -26.76 -2.68
CA VAL A 247 16.10 -26.04 -1.53
C VAL A 247 15.19 -26.93 -0.69
N SER A 248 15.13 -26.66 0.62
CA SER A 248 14.08 -27.15 1.51
C SER A 248 13.33 -25.95 2.10
N LEU A 249 12.05 -26.11 2.40
CA LEU A 249 11.22 -25.08 3.04
C LEU A 249 10.60 -25.65 4.31
N SER A 250 10.82 -24.97 5.43
CA SER A 250 10.16 -25.24 6.70
C SER A 250 9.29 -24.07 7.11
N PHE A 251 8.18 -24.36 7.78
CA PHE A 251 7.20 -23.37 8.23
C PHE A 251 6.91 -23.53 9.73
N SER A 252 6.59 -22.43 10.39
CA SER A 252 6.30 -22.39 11.82
C SER A 252 5.33 -21.26 12.16
N ASP A 253 4.48 -21.49 13.15
CA ASP A 253 3.59 -20.46 13.72
C ASP A 253 4.26 -19.65 14.84
N ASP A 254 5.15 -20.28 15.60
CA ASP A 254 5.78 -19.72 16.80
C ASP A 254 7.28 -19.41 16.62
N GLY A 255 7.90 -19.94 15.56
CA GLY A 255 9.34 -19.87 15.30
C GLY A 255 10.15 -20.97 16.00
N GLU A 256 9.51 -21.86 16.76
CA GLU A 256 10.13 -22.91 17.55
C GLU A 256 9.81 -24.31 16.98
N SER A 257 8.55 -24.54 16.63
CA SER A 257 8.04 -25.81 16.09
C SER A 257 7.95 -25.75 14.57
N TRP A 258 8.75 -26.56 13.88
CA TRP A 258 8.91 -26.50 12.42
C TRP A 258 8.37 -27.74 11.71
N GLU A 259 7.58 -27.53 10.65
CA GLU A 259 7.25 -28.58 9.68
C GLU A 259 7.95 -28.35 8.34
N THR A 260 8.44 -29.41 7.69
CA THR A 260 9.18 -29.34 6.42
C THR A 260 8.41 -30.07 5.31
N PRO A 261 7.39 -29.43 4.71
CA PRO A 261 6.60 -30.04 3.64
C PRO A 261 7.36 -30.13 2.31
N VAL A 262 8.44 -29.38 2.14
CA VAL A 262 9.28 -29.35 0.95
C VAL A 262 10.71 -29.69 1.36
N ASP A 263 11.20 -30.85 0.95
CA ASP A 263 12.55 -31.29 1.27
C ASP A 263 13.38 -31.56 0.01
N ARG A 264 14.49 -30.82 -0.13
CA ARG A 264 15.51 -30.95 -1.18
C ARG A 264 14.95 -31.04 -2.60
N VAL A 265 14.15 -30.06 -2.97
CA VAL A 265 13.62 -29.92 -4.33
C VAL A 265 14.64 -29.16 -5.19
N PRO A 266 14.93 -29.62 -6.44
CA PRO A 266 15.91 -28.96 -7.29
C PRO A 266 15.43 -27.57 -7.72
N VAL A 267 16.36 -26.64 -7.91
CA VAL A 267 16.10 -25.31 -8.47
C VAL A 267 17.02 -25.04 -9.65
N ALA A 268 16.51 -24.33 -10.65
CA ALA A 268 17.31 -23.88 -11.79
C ALA A 268 18.03 -22.57 -11.44
N ALA A 269 19.21 -22.39 -12.02
CA ALA A 269 19.97 -21.13 -11.96
C ALA A 269 19.32 -20.07 -12.85
N HIS A 270 19.41 -18.80 -12.46
CA HIS A 270 18.86 -17.67 -13.22
C HIS A 270 17.38 -17.85 -13.59
N HIS A 271 16.58 -18.32 -12.63
CA HIS A 271 15.20 -18.74 -12.87
C HIS A 271 14.28 -18.40 -11.70
N ARG A 272 12.98 -18.20 -11.99
CA ARG A 272 11.93 -18.12 -10.96
C ARG A 272 11.41 -19.51 -10.66
N ASN A 273 11.88 -20.12 -9.58
CA ASN A 273 11.50 -21.48 -9.20
C ASN A 273 10.23 -21.43 -8.35
N GLU A 274 9.08 -21.65 -8.98
CA GLU A 274 7.80 -21.78 -8.28
C GLU A 274 7.66 -23.19 -7.69
N ILE A 275 7.46 -23.25 -6.38
CA ILE A 275 7.33 -24.46 -5.59
C ILE A 275 5.91 -24.47 -5.01
N ILE A 276 5.07 -25.34 -5.53
CA ILE A 276 3.72 -25.58 -5.01
C ILE A 276 3.83 -26.48 -3.79
N LEU A 277 3.23 -26.07 -2.66
CA LEU A 277 3.23 -26.89 -1.46
C LEU A 277 2.31 -28.10 -1.63
N PRO A 278 2.66 -29.27 -1.07
CA PRO A 278 1.82 -30.48 -1.15
C PRO A 278 0.45 -30.29 -0.47
N ARG A 279 0.39 -29.39 0.51
CA ARG A 279 -0.83 -28.86 1.12
C ARG A 279 -0.59 -27.42 1.55
N PRO A 280 -1.64 -26.59 1.65
CA PRO A 280 -1.51 -25.29 2.29
C PRO A 280 -1.02 -25.42 3.74
N VAL A 281 -0.20 -24.48 4.17
CA VAL A 281 0.42 -24.45 5.50
C VAL A 281 0.17 -23.10 6.14
N HIS A 282 -0.42 -23.09 7.32
CA HIS A 282 -0.49 -21.87 8.12
C HIS A 282 0.89 -21.58 8.73
N ALA A 283 1.34 -20.33 8.68
CA ALA A 283 2.64 -19.93 9.19
C ALA A 283 2.70 -18.46 9.60
N SER A 284 3.58 -18.17 10.55
CA SER A 284 4.11 -16.82 10.82
C SER A 284 5.60 -16.71 10.47
N PHE A 285 6.27 -17.83 10.25
CA PHE A 285 7.68 -17.90 9.88
C PHE A 285 7.89 -18.92 8.76
N VAL A 286 8.84 -18.61 7.88
CA VAL A 286 9.38 -19.54 6.89
C VAL A 286 10.89 -19.63 7.08
N ARG A 287 11.44 -20.83 6.88
CA ARG A 287 12.87 -21.07 6.80
C ARG A 287 13.17 -21.63 5.42
N LEU A 288 14.09 -20.96 4.72
CA LEU A 288 14.64 -21.40 3.45
C LEU A 288 16.01 -22.01 3.70
N ASP A 289 16.18 -23.29 3.36
CA ASP A 289 17.46 -23.98 3.35
C ASP A 289 17.94 -24.10 1.90
N ILE A 290 19.15 -23.63 1.61
CA ILE A 290 19.80 -23.72 0.29
C ILE A 290 20.96 -24.72 0.34
N HIS A 291 20.98 -25.67 -0.61
CA HIS A 291 21.91 -26.80 -0.56
C HIS A 291 22.91 -26.82 -1.73
N PRO A 292 24.23 -27.00 -1.45
CA PRO A 292 24.89 -26.87 -0.14
C PRO A 292 25.09 -25.41 0.31
N ASP A 293 25.06 -24.49 -0.65
CA ASP A 293 25.28 -23.05 -0.52
C ASP A 293 24.81 -22.37 -1.82
N GLY A 294 24.91 -21.05 -1.91
CA GLY A 294 24.67 -20.32 -3.16
C GLY A 294 24.04 -18.96 -2.92
N GLY A 295 23.34 -18.46 -3.95
CA GLY A 295 22.61 -17.21 -3.85
C GLY A 295 21.17 -17.25 -4.39
N VAL A 296 20.34 -16.40 -3.80
CA VAL A 296 18.92 -16.25 -4.05
C VAL A 296 18.61 -14.77 -4.22
N ALA A 297 18.01 -14.40 -5.34
CA ALA A 297 17.62 -13.03 -5.63
C ALA A 297 16.42 -12.61 -4.80
N ARG A 298 15.33 -13.40 -4.82
CA ARG A 298 14.09 -13.11 -4.10
C ARG A 298 13.46 -14.37 -3.53
N LEU A 299 12.81 -14.19 -2.39
CA LEU A 299 11.89 -15.16 -1.81
C LEU A 299 10.50 -14.53 -1.85
N ARG A 300 9.53 -15.24 -2.43
CA ARG A 300 8.11 -14.88 -2.36
C ARG A 300 7.34 -15.98 -1.68
N VAL A 301 6.59 -15.66 -0.64
CA VAL A 301 5.74 -16.61 0.08
C VAL A 301 4.30 -16.26 -0.25
N MET A 302 3.77 -16.90 -1.28
CA MET A 302 2.45 -16.59 -1.81
C MET A 302 1.38 -17.28 -0.96
N GLY A 303 0.50 -16.48 -0.37
CA GLY A 303 -0.55 -17.00 0.49
C GLY A 303 -1.64 -15.99 0.82
N ARG A 304 -2.59 -16.43 1.63
CA ARG A 304 -3.71 -15.63 2.14
C ARG A 304 -3.41 -15.20 3.55
N ALA A 305 -3.45 -13.91 3.81
CA ALA A 305 -3.25 -13.37 5.15
C ALA A 305 -4.43 -13.72 6.07
N ASP A 306 -4.13 -13.90 7.35
CA ASP A 306 -5.16 -14.03 8.38
C ASP A 306 -6.05 -12.79 8.41
N ARG A 307 -7.34 -13.01 8.65
CA ARG A 307 -8.32 -11.93 8.72
C ARG A 307 -7.95 -10.88 9.76
N GLU A 308 -7.40 -11.29 10.89
CA GLU A 308 -6.96 -10.37 11.96
C GLU A 308 -5.71 -9.58 11.54
N ALA A 309 -4.72 -10.24 10.94
CA ALA A 309 -3.50 -9.59 10.44
C ALA A 309 -3.81 -8.57 9.34
N ALA A 310 -4.65 -8.96 8.37
CA ALA A 310 -5.15 -8.07 7.32
C ALA A 310 -5.97 -6.90 7.90
N GLY A 311 -6.79 -7.17 8.93
CA GLY A 311 -7.57 -6.16 9.64
C GLY A 311 -6.68 -5.11 10.33
N ARG A 312 -5.62 -5.54 11.05
CA ARG A 312 -4.65 -4.64 11.68
C ARG A 312 -3.93 -3.75 10.66
N LEU A 313 -3.46 -4.34 9.56
CA LEU A 313 -2.84 -3.58 8.47
C LEU A 313 -3.82 -2.55 7.88
N ARG A 314 -5.09 -2.93 7.73
CA ARG A 314 -6.11 -1.99 7.23
C ARG A 314 -6.35 -0.84 8.20
N MET A 315 -6.36 -1.08 9.50
CA MET A 315 -6.55 0.01 10.47
C MET A 315 -5.38 0.98 10.43
N ALA A 316 -4.14 0.48 10.36
CA ALA A 316 -2.97 1.33 10.14
C ALA A 316 -3.10 2.17 8.85
N TYR A 317 -3.60 1.57 7.76
CA TYR A 317 -3.88 2.27 6.51
C TYR A 317 -4.91 3.39 6.68
N VAL A 318 -6.10 3.07 7.21
CA VAL A 318 -7.20 4.05 7.34
C VAL A 318 -6.85 5.19 8.30
N ASP A 319 -6.20 4.87 9.41
CA ASP A 319 -5.81 5.84 10.44
C ASP A 319 -4.69 6.78 9.98
N SER A 320 -3.91 6.39 8.97
CA SER A 320 -2.83 7.21 8.40
C SER A 320 -3.22 7.97 7.14
N LEU A 321 -4.42 7.78 6.56
CA LEU A 321 -4.80 8.56 5.38
C LEU A 321 -4.83 10.07 5.69
N PRO A 322 -4.26 10.94 4.84
CA PRO A 322 -4.55 12.37 4.90
C PRO A 322 -6.07 12.63 4.79
N PRO A 323 -6.59 13.75 5.31
CA PRO A 323 -8.03 14.04 5.33
C PRO A 323 -8.76 13.79 4.00
N ASP A 324 -8.23 14.28 2.87
CA ASP A 324 -8.88 14.13 1.56
C ASP A 324 -8.88 12.67 1.06
N SER A 325 -7.79 11.94 1.30
CA SER A 325 -7.75 10.50 0.99
C SER A 325 -8.69 9.70 1.87
N ALA A 326 -8.85 10.07 3.13
CA ALA A 326 -9.78 9.44 4.05
C ALA A 326 -11.24 9.72 3.66
N GLU A 327 -11.53 10.95 3.24
CA GLU A 327 -12.82 11.34 2.71
C GLU A 327 -13.18 10.48 1.49
N ARG A 328 -12.27 10.40 0.50
CA ARG A 328 -12.44 9.53 -0.68
C ARG A 328 -12.67 8.07 -0.27
N PHE A 329 -11.89 7.57 0.70
CA PHE A 329 -12.04 6.21 1.22
C PHE A 329 -13.45 5.98 1.80
N PHE A 330 -13.89 6.80 2.75
CA PHE A 330 -15.20 6.62 3.41
C PHE A 330 -16.39 6.88 2.48
N ARG A 331 -16.25 7.79 1.51
CA ARG A 331 -17.28 8.07 0.50
C ARG A 331 -17.63 6.84 -0.34
N THR A 332 -16.71 5.88 -0.50
CA THR A 332 -17.02 4.60 -1.15
C THR A 332 -18.00 3.73 -0.35
N ALA A 333 -18.07 3.90 0.98
CA ALA A 333 -18.98 3.16 1.85
C ALA A 333 -20.36 3.83 1.94
N CYS A 334 -20.41 5.16 2.05
CA CYS A 334 -21.64 5.93 2.20
C CYS A 334 -21.52 7.31 1.54
N GLY A 335 -22.54 7.72 0.79
CA GLY A 335 -22.57 9.02 0.10
C GLY A 335 -22.92 10.24 0.97
N SER A 336 -23.33 10.05 2.23
CA SER A 336 -23.64 11.17 3.13
C SER A 336 -22.36 11.89 3.56
N ARG A 337 -22.27 13.19 3.29
CA ARG A 337 -21.14 14.04 3.72
C ARG A 337 -21.03 14.10 5.24
N ARG A 338 -22.15 14.28 5.95
CA ARG A 338 -22.16 14.29 7.42
C ARG A 338 -21.60 13.00 8.02
N TRP A 339 -21.95 11.84 7.44
CA TRP A 339 -21.39 10.57 7.86
C TRP A 339 -19.89 10.48 7.57
N VAL A 340 -19.47 10.87 6.36
CA VAL A 340 -18.06 10.86 5.95
C VAL A 340 -17.22 11.78 6.84
N ASP A 341 -17.66 13.01 7.10
CA ASP A 341 -16.97 13.97 7.96
C ASP A 341 -16.80 13.43 9.37
N ALA A 342 -17.85 12.81 9.93
CA ALA A 342 -17.78 12.15 11.23
C ALA A 342 -16.77 10.99 11.23
N MET A 343 -16.70 10.21 10.14
CA MET A 343 -15.74 9.12 10.00
C MET A 343 -14.30 9.61 9.78
N VAL A 344 -14.08 10.72 9.09
CA VAL A 344 -12.76 11.32 8.92
C VAL A 344 -12.26 11.87 10.25
N ALA A 345 -13.11 12.59 10.98
CA ALA A 345 -12.79 13.21 12.27
C ALA A 345 -12.68 12.20 13.43
N GLY A 346 -13.34 11.04 13.34
CA GLY A 346 -13.33 10.00 14.37
C GLY A 346 -12.03 9.17 14.47
N ARG A 347 -11.09 9.37 13.54
CA ARG A 347 -9.80 8.67 13.51
C ARG A 347 -8.85 9.19 14.60
N PRO A 348 -7.91 8.37 15.10
CA PRO A 348 -7.67 6.97 14.73
C PRO A 348 -8.61 5.97 15.42
N TYR A 349 -9.03 4.93 14.70
CA TYR A 349 -9.88 3.86 15.21
C TYR A 349 -9.11 2.75 15.91
N ARG A 350 -7.88 2.48 15.48
CA ARG A 350 -6.95 1.44 15.96
C ARG A 350 -7.40 -0.01 15.72
N THR A 351 -8.69 -0.30 15.84
CA THR A 351 -9.25 -1.65 15.63
C THR A 351 -10.43 -1.60 14.68
N VAL A 352 -10.71 -2.75 14.05
CA VAL A 352 -11.83 -2.85 13.10
C VAL A 352 -13.17 -2.71 13.83
N GLU A 353 -13.27 -3.25 15.04
CA GLU A 353 -14.42 -3.10 15.92
C GLU A 353 -14.64 -1.64 16.30
N GLY A 354 -13.55 -0.90 16.56
CA GLY A 354 -13.59 0.53 16.85
C GLY A 354 -14.16 1.33 15.67
N LEU A 355 -13.72 1.01 14.45
CA LEU A 355 -14.22 1.61 13.21
C LEU A 355 -15.70 1.29 13.00
N PHE A 356 -16.12 0.03 13.18
CA PHE A 356 -17.53 -0.36 13.03
C PHE A 356 -18.44 0.30 14.07
N ALA A 357 -18.00 0.39 15.32
CA ALA A 357 -18.76 1.07 16.36
C ALA A 357 -18.89 2.57 16.08
N ALA A 358 -17.85 3.21 15.53
CA ALA A 358 -17.92 4.61 15.12
C ALA A 358 -18.85 4.82 13.91
N ALA A 359 -18.78 3.94 12.91
CA ALA A 359 -19.65 3.97 11.74
C ALA A 359 -21.14 3.87 12.12
N ASP A 360 -21.46 2.95 13.03
CA ASP A 360 -22.81 2.74 13.54
C ASP A 360 -23.32 3.98 14.31
N ARG A 361 -22.51 4.53 15.23
CA ARG A 361 -22.86 5.77 15.94
C ARG A 361 -23.03 6.95 15.00
N ALA A 362 -22.14 7.11 14.02
CA ALA A 362 -22.23 8.19 13.03
C ALA A 362 -23.53 8.09 12.23
N PHE A 363 -23.96 6.87 11.89
CA PHE A 363 -25.20 6.62 11.16
C PHE A 363 -26.45 6.96 11.99
N GLU A 364 -26.44 6.69 13.30
CA GLU A 364 -27.54 7.01 14.22
C GLU A 364 -27.78 8.53 14.37
N HIS A 365 -26.78 9.36 14.08
CA HIS A 365 -26.87 10.82 14.18
C HIS A 365 -27.17 11.51 12.84
N LEU A 366 -27.55 10.74 11.83
CA LEU A 366 -27.96 11.25 10.52
C LEU A 366 -29.43 11.69 10.56
N SER A 367 -29.71 12.80 9.88
CA SER A 367 -31.06 13.28 9.62
C SER A 367 -31.61 12.67 8.32
N GLU A 368 -32.90 12.88 8.06
CA GLU A 368 -33.51 12.51 6.77
C GLU A 368 -32.76 13.10 5.58
N ALA A 369 -32.32 14.36 5.66
CA ALA A 369 -31.57 15.00 4.58
C ALA A 369 -30.25 14.27 4.29
N ASP A 370 -29.57 13.79 5.33
CA ASP A 370 -28.33 13.03 5.21
C ASP A 370 -28.56 11.63 4.61
N TRP A 371 -29.68 10.98 4.97
CA TRP A 371 -30.08 9.71 4.37
C TRP A 371 -30.40 9.87 2.88
N LEU A 372 -31.17 10.90 2.52
CA LEU A 372 -31.50 11.20 1.13
C LEU A 372 -30.24 11.48 0.29
N GLU A 373 -29.27 12.20 0.84
CA GLU A 373 -27.95 12.39 0.21
C GLU A 373 -27.23 11.06 -0.01
N ALA A 374 -27.23 10.16 0.99
CA ALA A 374 -26.66 8.83 0.84
C ALA A 374 -27.38 8.00 -0.23
N PHE A 375 -28.72 8.07 -0.30
CA PHE A 375 -29.50 7.32 -1.29
C PHE A 375 -29.18 7.78 -2.70
N ALA A 376 -29.07 9.09 -2.94
CA ALA A 376 -28.76 9.66 -4.24
C ALA A 376 -27.40 9.21 -4.82
N SER A 377 -26.50 8.68 -3.98
CA SER A 377 -25.21 8.13 -4.43
C SER A 377 -25.28 6.72 -5.01
N HIS A 378 -26.44 6.03 -4.93
CA HIS A 378 -26.59 4.68 -5.48
C HIS A 378 -27.17 4.69 -6.90
N PRO A 379 -26.71 3.77 -7.77
CA PRO A 379 -27.41 3.48 -9.01
C PRO A 379 -28.73 2.75 -8.73
N ARG A 380 -29.68 2.84 -9.65
CA ARG A 380 -30.94 2.10 -9.54
C ARG A 380 -30.71 0.58 -9.62
N ILE A 381 -31.55 -0.18 -8.93
CA ILE A 381 -31.53 -1.65 -9.02
C ILE A 381 -31.91 -2.08 -10.45
N GLY A 382 -31.03 -2.84 -11.11
CA GLY A 382 -31.19 -3.29 -12.49
C GLY A 382 -30.53 -2.40 -13.55
N GLU A 383 -29.97 -1.24 -13.18
CA GLU A 383 -29.15 -0.42 -14.07
C GLU A 383 -27.65 -0.78 -13.95
N ARG A 384 -26.87 -0.50 -15.00
CA ARG A 384 -25.41 -0.67 -14.95
C ARG A 384 -24.78 0.43 -14.08
N GLY A 385 -24.38 0.07 -12.86
CA GLY A 385 -23.58 0.91 -11.97
C GLY A 385 -22.08 0.67 -12.09
N ASP A 386 -21.33 1.23 -11.14
CA ASP A 386 -19.89 0.97 -10.97
C ASP A 386 -19.59 -0.49 -10.60
N ALA A 387 -18.31 -0.88 -10.56
CA ALA A 387 -17.91 -2.25 -10.29
C ALA A 387 -18.32 -2.78 -8.90
N VAL A 388 -18.50 -1.89 -7.91
CA VAL A 388 -18.95 -2.26 -6.56
C VAL A 388 -20.44 -2.59 -6.61
N SER A 389 -21.25 -1.72 -7.20
CA SER A 389 -22.68 -1.93 -7.40
C SER A 389 -22.96 -3.17 -8.25
N GLN A 390 -22.17 -3.44 -9.30
CA GLN A 390 -22.35 -4.65 -10.12
C GLN A 390 -22.19 -5.94 -9.32
N LYS A 391 -21.23 -5.99 -8.38
CA LYS A 391 -21.07 -7.13 -7.47
C LYS A 391 -22.21 -7.21 -6.47
N GLU A 392 -22.67 -6.08 -5.94
CA GLU A 392 -23.79 -6.03 -5.01
C GLU A 392 -25.11 -6.47 -5.64
N GLN A 393 -25.30 -6.19 -6.94
CA GLN A 393 -26.49 -6.54 -7.73
C GLN A 393 -26.30 -7.80 -8.58
N ALA A 394 -25.33 -8.68 -8.29
CA ALA A 394 -25.06 -9.86 -9.09
C ALA A 394 -26.29 -10.79 -9.22
N GLY A 395 -27.14 -10.86 -8.19
CA GLY A 395 -28.40 -11.61 -8.22
C GLY A 395 -29.44 -11.08 -9.22
N ALA A 396 -29.28 -9.84 -9.71
CA ALA A 396 -30.11 -9.28 -10.76
C ALA A 396 -29.61 -9.59 -12.19
N ALA A 397 -28.37 -10.07 -12.34
CA ALA A 397 -27.76 -10.28 -13.65
C ALA A 397 -28.37 -11.46 -14.43
N SER A 398 -28.97 -12.43 -13.74
CA SER A 398 -29.62 -13.61 -14.35
C SER A 398 -31.15 -13.52 -14.41
N ALA A 399 -31.72 -12.37 -14.06
CA ALA A 399 -33.17 -12.19 -13.98
C ALA A 399 -33.84 -12.27 -15.36
N SER A 400 -35.10 -12.73 -15.37
CA SER A 400 -35.90 -12.73 -16.60
C SER A 400 -36.16 -11.29 -17.06
N ARG A 401 -36.36 -11.11 -18.37
CA ARG A 401 -36.66 -9.79 -18.95
C ARG A 401 -37.96 -9.19 -18.40
N GLU A 402 -38.88 -10.03 -17.97
CA GLU A 402 -40.13 -9.64 -17.29
C GLU A 402 -39.85 -9.06 -15.90
N VAL A 403 -39.04 -9.74 -15.08
CA VAL A 403 -38.66 -9.27 -13.74
C VAL A 403 -37.89 -7.96 -13.81
N ILE A 404 -36.99 -7.80 -14.78
CA ILE A 404 -36.25 -6.54 -14.99
C ILE A 404 -37.20 -5.39 -15.36
N ASN A 405 -38.15 -5.63 -16.28
CA ASN A 405 -39.14 -4.61 -16.65
C ASN A 405 -40.01 -4.22 -15.46
N ARG A 406 -40.42 -5.20 -14.65
CA ARG A 406 -41.25 -4.98 -13.48
C ARG A 406 -40.50 -4.22 -12.38
N LEU A 407 -39.23 -4.54 -12.14
CA LEU A 407 -38.36 -3.75 -11.25
C LEU A 407 -38.23 -2.31 -11.73
N ALA A 408 -38.09 -2.08 -13.03
CA ALA A 408 -38.02 -0.72 -13.59
C ALA A 408 -39.33 0.07 -13.39
N GLU A 409 -40.49 -0.59 -13.52
CA GLU A 409 -41.80 0.01 -13.20
C GLU A 409 -41.93 0.36 -11.72
N VAL A 410 -41.57 -0.58 -10.84
CA VAL A 410 -41.65 -0.39 -9.39
C VAL A 410 -40.69 0.69 -8.91
N ASN A 411 -39.46 0.76 -9.44
CA ASN A 411 -38.52 1.84 -9.15
C ASN A 411 -39.12 3.23 -9.48
N ARG A 412 -39.77 3.38 -10.64
CA ARG A 412 -40.44 4.65 -11.03
C ARG A 412 -41.58 5.00 -10.08
N ALA A 413 -42.45 4.04 -9.79
CA ALA A 413 -43.58 4.25 -8.87
C ALA A 413 -43.11 4.59 -7.44
N TYR A 414 -41.99 4.00 -7.03
CA TYR A 414 -41.37 4.23 -5.74
C TYR A 414 -40.81 5.66 -5.63
N GLU A 415 -40.05 6.11 -6.64
CA GLU A 415 -39.55 7.49 -6.72
C GLU A 415 -40.69 8.52 -6.73
N GLU A 416 -41.75 8.28 -7.51
CA GLU A 416 -42.92 9.18 -7.59
C GLU A 416 -43.65 9.29 -6.24
N ARG A 417 -43.79 8.17 -5.52
CA ARG A 417 -44.51 8.13 -4.24
C ARG A 417 -43.72 8.71 -3.09
N PHE A 418 -42.44 8.39 -2.98
CA PHE A 418 -41.64 8.70 -1.80
C PHE A 418 -40.65 9.85 -2.00
N GLY A 419 -40.34 10.21 -3.25
CA GLY A 419 -39.40 11.27 -3.60
C GLY A 419 -37.93 10.86 -3.53
N PHE A 420 -37.63 9.57 -3.44
CA PHE A 420 -36.28 9.01 -3.45
C PHE A 420 -36.26 7.62 -4.07
N ILE A 421 -35.08 7.17 -4.49
CA ILE A 421 -34.90 5.87 -5.16
C ILE A 421 -35.12 4.70 -4.20
N TYR A 422 -35.50 3.54 -4.75
CA TYR A 422 -35.61 2.30 -3.97
C TYR A 422 -34.23 1.82 -3.49
N ILE A 423 -34.04 1.78 -2.17
CA ILE A 423 -32.82 1.29 -1.52
C ILE A 423 -33.10 -0.04 -0.81
N VAL A 424 -32.33 -1.07 -1.16
CA VAL A 424 -32.39 -2.39 -0.53
C VAL A 424 -31.00 -3.02 -0.44
N PHE A 425 -30.72 -3.75 0.63
CA PHE A 425 -29.50 -4.53 0.76
C PHE A 425 -29.54 -5.75 -0.16
N ALA A 426 -29.03 -5.65 -1.39
CA ALA A 426 -29.17 -6.69 -2.42
C ALA A 426 -28.37 -7.99 -2.16
N SER A 427 -27.41 -7.98 -1.22
CA SER A 427 -26.51 -9.11 -1.01
C SER A 427 -27.25 -10.41 -0.68
N GLY A 428 -27.02 -11.44 -1.50
CA GLY A 428 -27.61 -12.77 -1.31
C GLY A 428 -29.08 -12.86 -1.71
N ARG A 429 -29.66 -11.83 -2.35
CA ARG A 429 -31.06 -11.80 -2.79
C ARG A 429 -31.17 -11.94 -4.30
N SER A 430 -32.20 -12.62 -4.77
CA SER A 430 -32.56 -12.68 -6.19
C SER A 430 -33.30 -11.41 -6.64
N ALA A 431 -33.43 -11.20 -7.95
CA ALA A 431 -34.22 -10.10 -8.49
C ALA A 431 -35.70 -10.18 -8.09
N GLU A 432 -36.25 -11.38 -8.05
CA GLU A 432 -37.63 -11.66 -7.65
C GLU A 432 -37.85 -11.30 -6.18
N GLU A 433 -36.94 -11.71 -5.28
CA GLU A 433 -37.02 -11.32 -3.86
C GLU A 433 -36.92 -9.80 -3.69
N MET A 434 -36.03 -9.13 -4.43
CA MET A 434 -35.91 -7.67 -4.39
C MET A 434 -37.16 -6.97 -4.92
N LEU A 435 -37.82 -7.54 -5.94
CA LEU A 435 -39.07 -7.06 -6.49
C LEU A 435 -40.22 -7.21 -5.49
N GLU A 436 -40.36 -8.37 -4.86
CA GLU A 436 -41.38 -8.64 -3.83
C GLU A 436 -41.22 -7.67 -2.63
N ILE A 437 -39.98 -7.40 -2.21
CA ILE A 437 -39.69 -6.41 -1.17
C ILE A 437 -40.14 -5.01 -1.61
N ALA A 438 -39.85 -4.63 -2.86
CA ALA A 438 -40.20 -3.31 -3.39
C ALA A 438 -41.73 -3.14 -3.50
N GLU A 439 -42.44 -4.14 -4.01
CA GLU A 439 -43.90 -4.13 -4.12
C GLU A 439 -44.59 -4.09 -2.75
N ARG A 440 -44.06 -4.81 -1.75
CA ARG A 440 -44.53 -4.70 -0.35
C ARG A 440 -44.33 -3.28 0.19
N ARG A 441 -43.12 -2.73 0.02
CA ARG A 441 -42.74 -1.41 0.56
C ARG A 441 -43.48 -0.26 -0.11
N LEU A 442 -43.94 -0.43 -1.34
CA LEU A 442 -44.85 0.52 -1.98
C LEU A 442 -46.15 0.74 -1.20
N ALA A 443 -46.56 -0.16 -0.29
CA ALA A 443 -47.73 0.05 0.56
C ALA A 443 -47.47 0.99 1.74
N ASN A 444 -46.21 1.22 2.12
CA ASN A 444 -45.82 2.01 3.29
C ASN A 444 -46.22 3.49 3.16
N THR A 445 -46.35 4.18 4.30
CA THR A 445 -46.33 5.64 4.33
C THR A 445 -44.91 6.16 4.06
N ARG A 446 -44.77 7.42 3.66
CA ARG A 446 -43.44 8.00 3.41
C ARG A 446 -42.55 8.01 4.67
N GLU A 447 -43.15 8.24 5.84
CA GLU A 447 -42.45 8.25 7.14
C GLU A 447 -41.93 6.85 7.51
N GLU A 448 -42.73 5.81 7.33
CA GLU A 448 -42.26 4.43 7.55
C GLU A 448 -41.18 4.03 6.54
N GLU A 449 -41.32 4.49 5.30
CA GLU A 449 -40.45 4.08 4.21
C GLU A 449 -39.06 4.71 4.28
N ILE A 450 -38.96 5.98 4.68
CA ILE A 450 -37.65 6.62 4.85
C ILE A 450 -36.84 5.90 5.94
N ASP A 451 -37.49 5.48 7.03
CA ASP A 451 -36.85 4.72 8.10
C ASP A 451 -36.45 3.30 7.65
N GLU A 452 -37.27 2.63 6.84
CA GLU A 452 -36.92 1.32 6.27
C GLU A 452 -35.75 1.42 5.29
N ALA A 453 -35.77 2.43 4.41
CA ALA A 453 -34.68 2.70 3.47
C ALA A 453 -33.37 3.05 4.21
N ALA A 454 -33.44 3.83 5.30
CA ALA A 454 -32.27 4.17 6.12
C ALA A 454 -31.65 2.91 6.77
N ARG A 455 -32.48 1.98 7.26
CA ARG A 455 -32.01 0.68 7.78
C ARG A 455 -31.33 -0.16 6.72
N GLU A 456 -31.85 -0.21 5.50
CA GLU A 456 -31.20 -0.92 4.39
C GLU A 456 -29.88 -0.24 3.98
N GLN A 457 -29.84 1.10 3.94
CA GLN A 457 -28.62 1.86 3.69
C GLN A 457 -27.53 1.60 4.75
N ARG A 458 -27.90 1.48 6.03
CA ARG A 458 -26.97 1.11 7.10
C ARG A 458 -26.35 -0.27 6.85
N LYS A 459 -27.15 -1.25 6.41
CA LYS A 459 -26.66 -2.60 6.06
C LYS A 459 -25.68 -2.56 4.89
N ILE A 460 -25.98 -1.79 3.84
CA ILE A 460 -25.08 -1.60 2.69
C ILE A 460 -23.76 -0.97 3.14
N THR A 461 -23.83 0.12 3.90
CA THR A 461 -22.65 0.82 4.44
C THR A 461 -21.77 -0.13 5.24
N MET A 462 -22.36 -0.91 6.15
CA MET A 462 -21.62 -1.87 6.98
C MET A 462 -21.05 -3.05 6.19
N LYS A 463 -21.72 -3.51 5.12
CA LYS A 463 -21.15 -4.52 4.22
C LYS A 463 -19.94 -3.96 3.48
N ARG A 464 -20.04 -2.76 2.91
CA ARG A 464 -18.93 -2.10 2.21
C ARG A 464 -17.75 -1.89 3.13
N LEU A 465 -17.98 -1.42 4.35
CA LEU A 465 -16.92 -1.31 5.37
C LEU A 465 -16.26 -2.65 5.68
N ARG A 466 -17.03 -3.73 5.91
CA ARG A 466 -16.46 -5.08 6.12
C ARG A 466 -15.58 -5.51 4.96
N ARG A 467 -16.00 -5.29 3.72
CA ARG A 467 -15.20 -5.58 2.53
C ARG A 467 -13.92 -4.75 2.49
N MET A 468 -14.04 -3.43 2.73
CA MET A 468 -12.92 -2.50 2.77
C MET A 468 -11.94 -2.82 3.90
N THR A 469 -12.40 -3.44 4.99
CA THR A 469 -11.60 -3.86 6.15
C THR A 469 -11.23 -5.33 6.20
N CYS A 470 -11.44 -6.06 5.09
CA CYS A 470 -11.10 -7.47 4.97
C CYS A 470 -11.83 -8.38 5.99
N GLN A 471 -12.98 -7.93 6.50
CA GLN A 471 -13.83 -8.64 7.47
C GLN A 471 -15.11 -9.20 6.86
N GLU A 472 -15.22 -9.21 5.52
CA GLU A 472 -16.32 -9.91 4.86
C GLU A 472 -16.18 -11.42 5.15
N ALA A 473 -17.28 -12.07 5.51
CA ALA A 473 -17.31 -13.52 5.56
C ALA A 473 -17.26 -14.05 4.13
N GLY A 474 -16.34 -14.99 3.87
CA GLY A 474 -16.28 -15.72 2.61
C GLY A 474 -17.45 -16.68 2.44
#